data_AF-A0A367LV61-F1
#
_entry.id   AF-A0A367LV61-F1
#
_cell.length_a   1.000
_cell.length_b   1.000
_cell.length_c   1.000
_cell.angle_alpha   90.00
_cell.angle_beta   90.00
_cell.angle_gamma   90.00
#
_symmetry.space_group_name_H-M   'P 1'
#
loop_
_entity.id
_entity.type
_entity.pdbx_description
1 polymer ?
#
loop_
_entity_poly.entity_id
_entity_poly.type
_entity_poly.pdbx_seq_one_letter_code
_entity_poly.pdbx_strand_id
1 'polypeptide(L)'
;RHERLDDIAAHTATVLSEHGIDAGLAEQAGHAVADHLANQWRGATLYIPSDYRHQVTKRDLQILSEFNGRNHHALARKYGLTPSSIYKLLKRIQDRKFERDQ
;
A
#
# COMPACT_ATOMS: atom_id res chain seq x y z
N ARG A 1 18.48 21.12 2.16
CA ARG A 1 17.99 20.65 0.84
C ARG A 1 16.99 19.52 1.12
N HIS A 2 15.87 19.45 0.40
CA HIS A 2 14.71 18.62 0.80
C HIS A 2 14.88 17.15 0.39
N GLU A 3 15.85 16.46 0.99
CA GLU A 3 16.25 15.07 0.69
C GLU A 3 15.07 14.10 0.50
N ARG A 4 14.03 14.21 1.34
CA ARG A 4 12.84 13.35 1.27
C ARG A 4 11.98 13.58 0.03
N LEU A 5 11.91 14.80 -0.48
CA LEU A 5 11.14 15.11 -1.70
C LEU A 5 11.91 14.67 -2.94
N ASP A 6 13.25 14.82 -2.91
CA ASP A 6 14.13 14.32 -3.96
C ASP A 6 14.03 12.78 -4.07
N ASP A 7 13.99 12.08 -2.92
CA ASP A 7 13.77 10.62 -2.87
C ASP A 7 12.42 10.20 -3.47
N ILE A 8 11.34 10.95 -3.17
CA ILE A 8 10.01 10.67 -3.73
C ILE A 8 10.02 10.87 -5.25
N ALA A 9 10.66 11.94 -5.75
CA ALA A 9 10.78 12.19 -7.17
C ALA A 9 11.53 11.05 -7.88
N ALA A 10 12.70 10.66 -7.33
CA ALA A 10 13.53 9.59 -7.89
C ALA A 10 12.81 8.22 -7.86
N HIS A 11 12.14 7.89 -6.76
CA HIS A 11 11.39 6.64 -6.64
C HIS A 11 10.21 6.60 -7.61
N THR A 12 9.49 7.71 -7.76
CA THR A 12 8.39 7.83 -8.74
C THR A 12 8.89 7.61 -10.15
N ALA A 13 10.00 8.25 -10.55
CA ALA A 13 10.59 8.06 -11.86
C ALA A 13 11.01 6.61 -12.11
N THR A 14 11.55 5.93 -11.09
CA THR A 14 11.93 4.51 -11.18
C THR A 14 10.71 3.63 -11.43
N VAL A 15 9.64 3.79 -10.64
CA VAL A 15 8.39 3.02 -10.80
C VAL A 15 7.78 3.23 -12.18
N LEU A 16 7.75 4.47 -12.68
CA LEU A 16 7.22 4.78 -14.00
C LEU A 16 8.07 4.14 -15.12
N SER A 17 9.39 4.15 -14.97
CA SER A 17 10.31 3.49 -15.91
C SER A 17 10.12 1.97 -15.90
N GLU A 18 9.90 1.34 -14.74
CA GLU A 18 9.57 -0.09 -14.62
C GLU A 18 8.26 -0.45 -15.34
N HIS A 19 7.35 0.52 -15.50
CA HIS A 19 6.13 0.39 -16.27
C HIS A 19 6.28 0.72 -17.77
N GLY A 20 7.52 0.94 -18.24
CA GLY A 20 7.82 1.18 -19.65
C GLY A 20 7.55 2.61 -20.12
N ILE A 21 7.40 3.56 -19.20
CA ILE A 21 7.34 4.99 -19.53
C ILE A 21 8.74 5.48 -19.88
N ASP A 22 8.83 6.38 -20.88
CA ASP A 22 10.07 7.04 -21.25
C ASP A 22 10.77 7.68 -20.04
N ALA A 23 12.10 7.56 -19.96
CA ALA A 23 12.87 7.99 -18.82
C ALA A 23 12.78 9.50 -18.56
N GLY A 24 12.76 10.32 -19.62
CA GLY A 24 12.62 11.77 -19.49
C GLY A 24 11.22 12.15 -18.99
N LEU A 25 10.19 11.50 -19.51
CA LEU A 25 8.82 11.71 -19.03
C LEU A 25 8.63 11.22 -17.59
N ALA A 26 9.24 10.09 -17.22
CA ALA A 26 9.22 9.55 -15.87
C ALA A 26 9.90 10.48 -14.85
N GLU A 27 11.05 11.05 -15.20
CA GLU A 27 11.75 12.05 -14.39
C GLU A 27 10.91 13.32 -14.21
N GLN A 28 10.32 13.84 -15.30
CA GLN A 28 9.44 14.99 -15.24
C GLN A 28 8.22 14.75 -14.34
N ALA A 29 7.61 13.57 -14.44
CA ALA A 29 6.49 13.18 -13.59
C ALA A 29 6.91 13.07 -12.11
N GLY A 30 8.10 12.53 -11.82
CA GLY A 30 8.64 12.48 -10.47
C GLY A 30 8.79 13.86 -9.84
N HIS A 31 9.36 14.82 -10.57
CA HIS A 31 9.46 16.21 -10.12
C HIS A 31 8.09 16.85 -9.90
N ALA A 32 7.14 16.65 -10.83
CA ALA A 32 5.79 17.18 -10.69
C ALA A 32 5.07 16.67 -9.44
N VAL A 33 5.27 15.38 -9.08
CA VAL A 33 4.74 14.81 -7.82
C VAL A 33 5.38 15.49 -6.61
N ALA A 34 6.71 15.63 -6.57
CA ALA A 34 7.39 16.29 -5.46
C ALA A 34 6.96 17.76 -5.29
N ASP A 35 6.82 18.51 -6.38
CA ASP A 35 6.33 19.89 -6.36
C ASP A 35 4.90 20.00 -5.84
N HIS A 36 4.03 19.06 -6.24
CA HIS A 36 2.67 19.00 -5.74
C HIS A 36 2.64 18.79 -4.22
N LEU A 37 3.42 17.83 -3.70
CA LEU A 37 3.50 17.57 -2.27
C LEU A 37 4.08 18.76 -1.50
N ALA A 38 5.12 19.39 -2.01
CA ALA A 38 5.74 20.56 -1.40
C ALA A 38 4.75 21.73 -1.28
N ASN A 39 3.87 21.90 -2.28
CA ASN A 39 2.88 22.97 -2.28
C ASN A 39 1.66 22.64 -1.43
N GLN A 40 1.11 21.43 -1.54
CA GLN A 40 -0.09 21.03 -0.80
C GLN A 40 0.17 20.85 0.69
N TRP A 41 1.33 20.32 1.07
CA TRP A 41 1.66 19.97 2.46
C TRP A 41 2.66 20.92 3.07
N ARG A 42 2.78 22.12 2.52
CA ARG A 42 3.63 23.18 3.05
C ARG A 42 3.30 23.44 4.52
N GLY A 43 4.30 23.30 5.39
CA GLY A 43 4.15 23.54 6.84
C GLY A 43 3.47 22.40 7.61
N ALA A 44 3.09 21.30 6.94
CA ALA A 44 2.53 20.14 7.60
C ALA A 44 3.65 19.22 8.16
N THR A 45 3.40 18.64 9.33
CA THR A 45 4.22 17.56 9.88
C THR A 45 3.57 16.22 9.55
N LEU A 46 4.20 15.44 8.68
CA LEU A 46 3.71 14.11 8.29
C LEU A 46 4.35 13.03 9.17
N TYR A 47 3.52 12.17 9.76
CA TYR A 47 3.94 10.95 10.43
C TYR A 47 3.67 9.75 9.53
N ILE A 48 4.72 9.00 9.17
CA ILE A 48 4.61 7.76 8.42
C ILE A 48 4.72 6.59 9.41
N PRO A 49 3.65 5.80 9.64
CA PRO A 49 3.72 4.65 10.54
C PRO A 49 4.70 3.60 10.04
N SER A 50 5.52 3.05 10.94
CA SER A 50 6.51 2.00 10.62
C SER A 50 5.87 0.68 10.19
N ASP A 51 4.60 0.47 10.53
CA ASP A 51 3.80 -0.70 10.21
C ASP A 51 2.79 -0.45 9.09
N TYR A 52 3.00 0.58 8.26
CA TYR A 52 2.16 0.92 7.10
C TYR A 52 2.09 -0.25 6.09
N ARG A 53 1.26 -1.25 6.43
CA ARG A 53 0.90 -2.43 5.65
C ARG A 53 -0.46 -2.18 5.03
N HIS A 54 -0.53 -1.12 4.21
CA HIS A 54 -1.78 -0.71 3.58
C HIS A 54 -2.12 -1.47 2.29
N GLN A 55 -1.21 -2.28 1.76
CA GLN A 55 -1.53 -3.10 0.60
C GLN A 55 -2.21 -4.39 1.05
N VAL A 56 -3.48 -4.57 0.67
CA VAL A 56 -4.07 -5.91 0.61
C VAL A 56 -3.24 -6.64 -0.42
N THR A 57 -2.43 -7.59 0.02
CA THR A 57 -1.56 -8.31 -0.91
C THR A 57 -2.42 -9.19 -1.82
N LYS A 58 -1.92 -9.55 -3.01
CA LYS A 58 -2.60 -10.54 -3.87
C LYS A 58 -2.94 -11.83 -3.11
N ARG A 59 -2.07 -12.23 -2.18
CA ARG A 59 -2.30 -13.36 -1.28
C ARG A 59 -3.50 -13.14 -0.36
N ASP A 60 -3.62 -11.96 0.23
CA ASP A 60 -4.74 -11.63 1.12
C ASP A 60 -6.08 -11.64 0.36
N LEU A 61 -6.11 -11.13 -0.88
CA LEU A 61 -7.29 -11.22 -1.76
C LEU A 61 -7.68 -12.68 -2.06
N GLN A 62 -6.70 -13.54 -2.33
CA GLN A 62 -6.95 -14.97 -2.55
C GLN A 62 -7.52 -15.65 -1.29
N ILE A 63 -6.91 -15.40 -0.12
CA ILE A 63 -7.41 -15.92 1.16
C ILE A 63 -8.87 -15.54 1.38
N LEU A 64 -9.26 -14.31 1.04
CA LEU A 64 -10.65 -13.85 1.17
C LEU A 64 -11.59 -14.53 0.19
N SER A 65 -11.18 -14.69 -1.07
CA SER A 65 -12.00 -15.37 -2.07
C SER A 65 -12.26 -16.84 -1.72
N GLU A 66 -11.32 -17.48 -1.02
CA GLU A 66 -11.44 -18.87 -0.57
C GLU A 66 -12.06 -19.01 0.82
N PHE A 67 -12.31 -17.92 1.52
CA PHE A 67 -12.87 -17.96 2.88
C PHE A 67 -14.36 -18.27 2.84
N ASN A 68 -14.77 -19.33 3.53
CA ASN A 68 -16.15 -19.81 3.56
C ASN A 68 -16.84 -19.64 4.93
N GLY A 69 -16.24 -18.86 5.84
CA GLY A 69 -16.76 -18.60 7.18
C GLY A 69 -16.25 -19.55 8.26
N ARG A 70 -15.80 -20.76 7.92
CA ARG A 70 -15.39 -21.78 8.92
C ARG A 70 -14.00 -22.38 8.67
N ASN A 71 -13.38 -22.13 7.52
CA ASN A 71 -12.13 -22.76 7.08
C ASN A 71 -10.82 -22.08 7.53
N HIS A 72 -10.82 -21.32 8.65
CA HIS A 72 -9.64 -20.58 9.13
C HIS A 72 -8.38 -21.44 9.27
N HIS A 73 -8.49 -22.62 9.88
CA HIS A 73 -7.36 -23.53 10.08
C HIS A 73 -6.84 -24.13 8.76
N ALA A 74 -7.75 -24.42 7.81
CA ALA A 74 -7.38 -24.94 6.51
C ALA A 74 -6.63 -23.90 5.67
N LEU A 75 -7.10 -22.64 5.68
CA LEU A 75 -6.41 -21.53 5.02
C LEU A 75 -5.06 -21.22 5.66
N ALA A 76 -4.98 -21.25 6.99
CA ALA A 76 -3.72 -21.08 7.71
C ALA A 76 -2.67 -22.10 7.22
N ARG A 77 -3.04 -23.38 7.14
CA ARG A 77 -2.15 -24.43 6.62
C ARG A 77 -1.81 -24.23 5.14
N LYS A 78 -2.79 -23.87 4.29
CA LYS A 78 -2.60 -23.69 2.84
C LYS A 78 -1.61 -22.55 2.53
N TYR A 79 -1.66 -21.45 3.27
CA TYR A 79 -0.86 -20.26 3.01
C TYR A 79 0.36 -20.11 3.92
N GLY A 80 0.67 -21.12 4.75
CA GLY A 80 1.81 -21.07 5.68
C GLY A 80 1.66 -19.99 6.76
N LEU A 81 0.43 -19.73 7.20
CA LEU A 81 0.08 -18.73 8.20
C LEU A 81 -0.39 -19.38 9.50
N THR A 82 -0.45 -18.61 10.57
CA THR A 82 -1.13 -19.02 11.80
C THR A 82 -2.63 -18.72 11.71
N PRO A 83 -3.50 -19.48 12.41
CA PRO A 83 -4.93 -19.17 12.47
C PRO A 83 -5.20 -17.73 12.93
N SER A 84 -4.42 -17.24 13.90
CA SER A 84 -4.52 -15.85 14.41
C SER A 84 -4.30 -14.80 13.32
N SER A 85 -3.35 -15.03 12.40
CA SER A 85 -3.11 -14.13 11.26
C SER A 85 -4.30 -14.08 10.30
N ILE A 86 -4.99 -15.20 10.07
CA ILE A 86 -6.21 -15.24 9.25
C ILE A 86 -7.32 -14.43 9.92
N TYR A 87 -7.54 -14.59 11.24
CA TYR A 87 -8.53 -13.79 11.97
C TYR A 87 -8.24 -12.28 11.90
N LYS A 88 -6.97 -11.88 12.08
CA LYS A 88 -6.57 -10.46 11.97
C LYS A 88 -6.78 -9.89 10.56
N LEU A 89 -6.51 -10.69 9.53
CA LEU A 89 -6.76 -10.30 8.14
C LEU A 89 -8.24 -10.04 7.90
N LEU A 90 -9.11 -10.97 8.30
CA LEU A 90 -10.57 -10.86 8.14
C LEU A 90 -11.13 -9.65 8.88
N LYS A 91 -10.71 -9.44 10.14
CA LYS A 91 -11.12 -8.29 10.96
C LYS A 91 -10.77 -6.96 10.27
N ARG A 92 -9.53 -6.82 9.78
CA ARG A 92 -9.08 -5.60 9.08
C ARG A 92 -9.97 -5.24 7.88
N ILE A 93 -10.49 -6.24 7.19
CA ILE A 93 -11.33 -6.02 6.00
C ILE A 93 -12.76 -5.72 6.37
N GLN A 94 -13.26 -6.32 7.45
CA GLN A 94 -14.56 -5.96 8.03
C GLN A 94 -14.56 -4.49 8.47
N ASP A 95 -13.54 -4.06 9.20
CA ASP A 95 -13.39 -2.67 9.65
C ASP A 95 -13.39 -1.70 8.44
N ARG A 96 -12.67 -2.06 7.37
CA ARG A 96 -12.65 -1.27 6.10
C ARG A 96 -13.99 -1.22 5.38
N LYS A 97 -14.78 -2.30 5.37
CA LYS A 97 -16.12 -2.28 4.76
C LYS A 97 -17.04 -1.35 5.55
N PHE A 98 -16.96 -1.42 6.87
CA PHE A 98 -17.75 -0.59 7.76
C PHE A 98 -17.45 0.91 7.62
N GLU A 99 -16.17 1.30 7.53
CA GLU A 99 -15.77 2.69 7.28
C GLU A 99 -16.21 3.24 5.92
N ARG A 100 -16.43 2.36 4.92
CA ARG A 100 -16.81 2.76 3.55
C ARG A 100 -18.30 2.92 3.35
N ASP A 101 -19.10 2.31 4.22
CA ASP A 101 -20.57 2.30 4.16
C ASP A 101 -21.21 3.33 5.11
N GLN A 102 -20.39 4.15 5.79
CA GLN A 102 -20.80 5.35 6.55
C GLN A 102 -20.55 6.63 5.73
#